data_AF-A0A2N5ULV8-F1
#
_entry.id   AF-A0A2N5ULV8-F1
#
_cell.length_a   1.000
_cell.length_b   1.000
_cell.length_c   1.000
_cell.angle_alpha   90.00
_cell.angle_beta   90.00
_cell.angle_gamma   90.00
#
_symmetry.space_group_name_H-M   'P 1'
#
loop_
_entity.id
_entity.type
_entity.pdbx_description
1 polymer ?
#
loop_
_entity_poly.entity_id
_entity_poly.type
_entity_poly.pdbx_seq_one_letter_code
_entity_poly.pdbx_strand_id
1 'polypeptide(L)'
;MFDGNVKKLKSLEGREAAQKKRIYTTSRNICSMISFVHNCWDLAAQLENSLTFLACGVSNRVNRFLHYIGLASSNQTANKALKTLGQQAEEKISQKLSTENNKPIAPFLCIDNLDFEQRIHLKSQGKNSKMFHGTWGYIHQINHSLLSSVPPSNLTIDSYLAAMEKIPSLSVSPQMLIPSPEEEKNWILVLKSQIAKVLLQYIAKSADHHTKVPVTPPSIDQISNEPPDLTMLKLMIASDNSAQGISKVCTGIIQQSDLTEHNFFKQLQVIDGDLATCSNVQSL
;
A
#
# COMPACT_ATOMS: atom_id res chain seq x y z
N MET A 1 -10.38 -13.09 5.10
CA MET A 1 -9.10 -13.02 5.84
C MET A 1 -9.36 -12.86 7.34
N PHE A 2 -9.05 -13.88 8.16
CA PHE A 2 -9.12 -13.80 9.62
C PHE A 2 -7.89 -13.02 10.11
N ASP A 3 -8.08 -11.82 10.62
CA ASP A 3 -7.05 -11.10 11.36
C ASP A 3 -6.80 -11.87 12.67
N GLY A 4 -5.69 -12.60 12.73
CA GLY A 4 -5.30 -13.50 13.81
C GLY A 4 -5.07 -12.82 15.17
N ASN A 5 -5.41 -11.55 15.29
CA ASN A 5 -5.48 -10.85 16.55
C ASN A 5 -6.72 -11.30 17.34
N VAL A 6 -6.54 -12.32 18.18
CA VAL A 6 -7.37 -12.51 19.38
C VAL A 6 -7.02 -11.37 20.35
N LYS A 7 -7.40 -10.13 20.00
CA LYS A 7 -7.51 -9.06 20.99
C LYS A 7 -8.43 -9.62 22.06
N LYS A 8 -7.95 -9.75 23.30
CA LYS A 8 -8.83 -10.03 24.45
C LYS A 8 -9.91 -8.95 24.44
N LEU A 9 -11.10 -9.30 23.94
CA LEU A 9 -12.28 -8.43 23.92
C LEU A 9 -12.68 -8.23 25.38
N LYS A 10 -12.17 -7.14 25.98
CA LYS A 10 -12.37 -6.81 27.39
C LYS A 10 -13.79 -6.30 27.66
N SER A 11 -14.49 -5.76 26.67
CA SER A 11 -15.89 -5.31 26.80
C SER A 11 -16.90 -6.41 26.45
N LEU A 12 -18.03 -6.42 27.17
CA LEU A 12 -19.15 -7.35 26.94
C LEU A 12 -19.70 -7.22 25.51
N GLU A 13 -19.89 -5.97 25.05
CA GLU A 13 -20.32 -5.64 23.69
C GLU A 13 -19.37 -6.18 22.62
N GLY A 14 -18.06 -6.12 22.87
CA GLY A 14 -17.06 -6.67 21.96
C GLY A 14 -17.19 -8.20 21.81
N ARG A 15 -17.50 -8.91 22.90
CA ARG A 15 -17.71 -10.37 22.88
C ARG A 15 -18.98 -10.75 22.14
N GLU A 16 -20.08 -10.03 22.36
CA GLU A 16 -21.33 -10.25 21.64
C GLU A 16 -21.18 -10.01 20.13
N ALA A 17 -20.50 -8.91 19.75
CA ALA A 17 -20.21 -8.63 18.35
C ALA A 17 -19.36 -9.73 17.70
N ALA A 18 -18.34 -10.25 18.41
CA ALA A 18 -17.53 -11.35 17.92
C ALA A 18 -18.31 -12.66 17.78
N GLN A 19 -19.21 -12.96 18.73
CA GLN A 19 -20.08 -14.13 18.65
C GLN A 19 -21.03 -14.04 17.45
N LYS A 20 -21.69 -12.90 17.26
CA LYS A 20 -22.55 -12.64 16.08
C LYS A 20 -21.76 -12.80 14.78
N LYS A 21 -20.56 -12.22 14.69
CA LYS A 21 -19.68 -12.34 13.52
C LYS A 21 -19.28 -13.79 13.25
N ARG A 22 -18.96 -14.57 14.29
CA ARG A 22 -18.61 -15.99 14.15
C ARG A 22 -19.79 -16.79 13.59
N ILE A 23 -20.98 -16.65 14.19
CA ILE A 23 -22.19 -17.33 13.73
C ILE A 23 -22.44 -16.99 12.25
N TYR A 24 -22.47 -15.71 11.92
CA TYR A 24 -22.65 -15.24 10.55
C TYR A 24 -21.63 -15.84 9.57
N THR A 25 -20.34 -15.79 9.92
CA THR A 25 -19.26 -16.30 9.05
C THR A 25 -19.37 -17.81 8.86
N THR A 26 -19.66 -18.56 9.92
CA THR A 26 -19.86 -20.02 9.85
C THR A 26 -21.07 -20.36 8.97
N SER A 27 -22.22 -19.72 9.19
CA SER A 27 -23.41 -19.92 8.38
C SER A 27 -23.16 -19.60 6.90
N ARG A 28 -22.55 -18.44 6.61
CA ARG A 28 -22.19 -18.04 5.25
C ARG A 28 -21.30 -19.08 4.55
N ASN A 29 -20.28 -19.58 5.25
CA ASN A 29 -19.37 -20.58 4.71
C ASN A 29 -20.09 -21.92 4.44
N ILE A 30 -20.94 -22.38 5.36
CA ILE A 30 -21.74 -23.61 5.17
C ILE A 30 -22.67 -23.47 3.96
N CYS A 31 -23.40 -22.37 3.86
CA CYS A 31 -24.29 -22.11 2.71
C CYS A 31 -23.50 -22.08 1.40
N SER A 32 -22.32 -21.46 1.40
CA SER A 32 -21.45 -21.45 0.22
C SER A 32 -20.91 -22.84 -0.13
N MET A 33 -20.53 -23.66 0.85
CA MET A 33 -20.12 -25.05 0.60
C MET A 33 -21.25 -25.86 -0.05
N ILE A 34 -22.48 -25.74 0.49
CA ILE A 34 -23.65 -26.43 -0.05
C ILE A 34 -23.94 -25.96 -1.48
N SER A 35 -23.92 -24.65 -1.71
CA SER A 35 -24.16 -24.06 -3.03
C SER A 35 -23.13 -24.54 -4.06
N PHE A 36 -21.85 -24.53 -3.68
CA PHE A 36 -20.76 -24.97 -4.55
C PHE A 36 -20.83 -26.47 -4.87
N VAL A 37 -21.12 -27.33 -3.87
CA VAL A 37 -21.27 -28.78 -4.09
C VAL A 37 -22.47 -29.09 -4.98
N HIS A 38 -23.55 -28.30 -4.87
CA HIS A 38 -24.73 -28.45 -5.72
C HIS A 38 -24.49 -27.91 -7.14
N ASN A 39 -23.81 -26.78 -7.26
CA ASN A 39 -23.48 -26.11 -8.51
C ASN A 39 -22.04 -25.57 -8.47
N CYS A 40 -21.14 -26.25 -9.16
CA CYS A 40 -19.71 -25.89 -9.19
C CYS A 40 -19.42 -24.52 -9.83
N TRP A 41 -20.42 -23.85 -10.42
CA TRP A 41 -20.28 -22.49 -10.94
C TRP A 41 -20.39 -21.42 -9.85
N ASP A 42 -21.03 -21.73 -8.71
CA ASP A 42 -21.14 -20.84 -7.55
C ASP A 42 -19.87 -20.90 -6.69
N LEU A 43 -18.74 -20.59 -7.31
CA LEU A 43 -17.39 -20.86 -6.79
C LEU A 43 -16.72 -19.67 -6.11
N ALA A 44 -17.30 -18.47 -6.14
CA ALA A 44 -16.60 -17.23 -5.73
C ALA A 44 -15.85 -17.34 -4.38
N ALA A 45 -16.52 -17.84 -3.34
CA ALA A 45 -15.92 -18.00 -2.02
C ALA A 45 -14.87 -19.14 -1.96
N GLN A 46 -15.11 -20.24 -2.66
CA GLN A 46 -14.19 -21.37 -2.77
C GLN A 46 -12.94 -21.01 -3.58
N LEU A 47 -13.05 -20.08 -4.53
CA LEU A 47 -11.92 -19.54 -5.27
C LEU A 47 -11.06 -18.64 -4.37
N GLU A 48 -11.68 -17.75 -3.61
CA GLU A 48 -10.99 -16.91 -2.61
C GLU A 48 -10.22 -17.79 -1.59
N ASN A 49 -10.88 -18.82 -1.07
CA ASN A 49 -10.26 -19.78 -0.15
C ASN A 49 -9.10 -20.51 -0.82
N SER A 50 -9.26 -21.00 -2.06
CA SER A 50 -8.20 -21.67 -2.79
C SER A 50 -6.98 -20.80 -3.03
N LEU A 51 -7.17 -19.54 -3.45
CA LEU A 51 -6.08 -18.59 -3.66
C LEU A 51 -5.33 -18.34 -2.33
N THR A 52 -6.08 -18.15 -1.25
CA THR A 52 -5.51 -17.95 0.09
C THR A 52 -4.74 -19.18 0.56
N PHE A 53 -5.30 -20.38 0.43
CA PHE A 53 -4.65 -21.63 0.84
C PHE A 53 -3.39 -21.91 0.03
N LEU A 54 -3.42 -21.67 -1.28
CA LEU A 54 -2.25 -21.79 -2.14
C LEU A 54 -1.14 -20.83 -1.71
N ALA A 55 -1.48 -19.56 -1.44
CA ALA A 55 -0.52 -18.57 -0.94
C ALA A 55 0.05 -18.94 0.45
N CYS A 56 -0.77 -19.56 1.31
CA CYS A 56 -0.35 -20.06 2.63
C CYS A 56 0.42 -21.40 2.57
N GLY A 57 0.73 -21.94 1.39
CA GLY A 57 1.51 -23.16 1.25
C GLY A 57 0.75 -24.46 1.59
N VAL A 58 -0.58 -24.45 1.48
CA VAL A 58 -1.40 -25.66 1.70
C VAL A 58 -1.04 -26.74 0.67
N SER A 59 -0.68 -27.93 1.15
CA SER A 59 -0.29 -29.04 0.28
C SER A 59 -1.42 -29.49 -0.65
N ASN A 60 -1.07 -30.08 -1.80
CA ASN A 60 -2.02 -30.69 -2.73
C ASN A 60 -2.97 -31.70 -2.06
N ARG A 61 -2.48 -32.47 -1.09
CA ARG A 61 -3.29 -33.46 -0.36
C ARG A 61 -4.36 -32.78 0.49
N VAL A 62 -3.99 -31.74 1.22
CA VAL A 62 -4.93 -30.97 2.04
C VAL A 62 -5.92 -30.23 1.15
N ASN A 63 -5.48 -29.61 0.05
CA ASN A 63 -6.40 -28.96 -0.87
C ASN A 63 -7.40 -29.93 -1.51
N ARG A 64 -7.00 -31.17 -1.84
CA ARG A 64 -7.94 -32.20 -2.33
C ARG A 64 -9.04 -32.51 -1.31
N PHE A 65 -8.69 -32.62 -0.03
CA PHE A 65 -9.69 -32.82 1.02
C PHE A 65 -10.62 -31.60 1.15
N LEU A 66 -10.06 -30.39 1.19
CA LEU A 66 -10.85 -29.14 1.28
C LEU A 66 -11.77 -28.95 0.08
N HIS A 67 -11.32 -29.35 -1.11
CA HIS A 67 -12.12 -29.35 -2.32
C HIS A 67 -13.26 -30.38 -2.25
N TYR A 68 -12.97 -31.59 -1.76
CA TYR A 68 -13.97 -32.65 -1.60
C TYR A 68 -15.13 -32.24 -0.69
N ILE A 69 -14.85 -31.52 0.40
CA ILE A 69 -15.90 -31.01 1.30
C ILE A 69 -16.51 -29.68 0.85
N GLY A 70 -16.11 -29.16 -0.32
CA GLY A 70 -16.65 -27.91 -0.88
C GLY A 70 -16.15 -26.63 -0.22
N LEU A 71 -15.06 -26.67 0.57
CA LEU A 71 -14.46 -25.48 1.18
C LEU A 71 -13.54 -24.70 0.23
N ALA A 72 -13.00 -25.38 -0.79
CA ALA A 72 -12.06 -24.81 -1.74
C ALA A 72 -12.30 -25.32 -3.17
N SER A 73 -11.80 -24.59 -4.15
CA SER A 73 -11.65 -25.06 -5.53
C SER A 73 -10.53 -26.08 -5.67
N SER A 74 -10.47 -26.71 -6.85
CA SER A 74 -9.29 -27.49 -7.25
C SER A 74 -8.04 -26.59 -7.37
N ASN A 75 -6.86 -27.17 -7.17
CA ASN A 75 -5.59 -26.44 -7.39
C ASN A 75 -5.40 -26.01 -8.85
N GLN A 76 -5.97 -26.74 -9.81
CA GLN A 76 -5.93 -26.32 -11.22
C GLN A 76 -6.72 -25.03 -11.41
N THR A 77 -7.91 -24.93 -10.80
CA THR A 77 -8.74 -23.73 -10.85
C THR A 77 -8.06 -22.56 -10.16
N ALA A 78 -7.45 -22.78 -8.99
CA ALA A 78 -6.68 -21.77 -8.27
C ALA A 78 -5.52 -21.20 -9.12
N ASN A 79 -4.73 -22.08 -9.75
CA ASN A 79 -3.63 -21.66 -10.61
C ASN A 79 -4.11 -20.93 -11.88
N LYS A 80 -5.23 -21.36 -12.47
CA LYS A 80 -5.84 -20.64 -13.60
C LYS A 80 -6.27 -19.24 -13.18
N ALA A 81 -6.92 -19.10 -12.02
CA ALA A 81 -7.31 -17.80 -11.48
C ALA A 81 -6.09 -16.92 -11.17
N LEU A 82 -5.02 -17.46 -10.58
CA LEU A 82 -3.77 -16.71 -10.39
C LEU A 82 -3.18 -16.22 -11.72
N LYS A 83 -3.21 -17.04 -12.76
CA LYS A 83 -2.73 -16.63 -14.09
C LYS A 83 -3.57 -15.46 -14.63
N THR A 84 -4.89 -15.55 -14.54
CA THR A 84 -5.79 -14.47 -14.97
C THR A 84 -5.59 -13.20 -14.14
N LEU A 85 -5.48 -13.30 -12.82
CA LEU A 85 -5.19 -12.16 -11.94
C LEU A 85 -3.83 -11.53 -12.26
N GLY A 86 -2.83 -12.35 -12.58
CA GLY A 86 -1.51 -11.87 -13.01
C GLY A 86 -1.58 -11.08 -14.31
N GLN A 87 -2.32 -11.57 -15.30
CA GLN A 87 -2.55 -10.87 -16.57
C GLN A 87 -3.29 -9.54 -16.35
N GLN A 88 -4.34 -9.53 -15.54
CA GLN A 88 -5.07 -8.30 -15.20
C GLN A 88 -4.20 -7.30 -14.44
N ALA A 89 -3.31 -7.78 -13.56
CA ALA A 89 -2.38 -6.91 -12.84
C ALA A 89 -1.35 -6.29 -13.80
N GLU A 90 -0.81 -7.06 -14.74
CA GLU A 90 0.09 -6.60 -15.80
C GLU A 90 -0.57 -5.55 -16.69
N GLU A 91 -1.78 -5.81 -17.19
CA GLU A 91 -2.57 -4.83 -17.95
C GLU A 91 -2.81 -3.54 -17.15
N LYS A 92 -3.11 -3.65 -15.85
CA LYS A 92 -3.31 -2.48 -14.99
C LYS A 92 -2.02 -1.68 -14.80
N ILE A 93 -0.86 -2.34 -14.66
CA ILE A 93 0.45 -1.68 -14.59
C ILE A 93 0.72 -0.92 -15.90
N SER A 94 0.54 -1.58 -17.05
CA SER A 94 0.69 -0.95 -18.37
C SER A 94 -0.20 0.27 -18.54
N GLN A 95 -1.48 0.18 -18.17
CA GLN A 95 -2.42 1.30 -18.26
C GLN A 95 -2.01 2.48 -17.38
N LYS A 96 -1.52 2.23 -16.16
CA LYS A 96 -1.12 3.29 -15.22
C LYS A 96 0.15 4.00 -15.66
N LEU A 97 1.10 3.26 -16.25
CA LEU A 97 2.37 3.80 -16.75
C LEU A 97 2.28 4.34 -18.19
N SER A 98 1.18 4.10 -18.90
CA SER A 98 1.05 4.51 -20.31
C SER A 98 1.25 6.01 -20.54
N THR A 99 2.06 6.31 -21.56
CA THR A 99 2.39 7.64 -22.09
C THR A 99 1.24 8.30 -22.87
N GLU A 100 0.23 7.53 -23.27
CA GLU A 100 -0.80 7.95 -24.25
C GLU A 100 -1.69 9.11 -23.74
N ASN A 101 -1.71 9.33 -22.43
CA ASN A 101 -2.57 10.34 -21.80
C ASN A 101 -1.95 11.75 -21.72
N ASN A 102 -0.78 12.00 -22.35
CA ASN A 102 -0.05 13.29 -22.29
C ASN A 102 0.03 13.87 -20.87
N LYS A 103 0.23 13.00 -19.87
CA LYS A 103 0.41 13.44 -18.49
C LYS A 103 1.73 14.20 -18.40
N PRO A 104 1.76 15.37 -17.74
CA PRO A 104 2.99 16.18 -17.65
C PRO A 104 4.07 15.48 -16.82
N ILE A 105 3.65 14.65 -15.85
CA ILE A 105 4.53 13.88 -14.98
C ILE A 105 4.08 12.41 -14.93
N ALA A 106 5.04 11.49 -14.84
CA ALA A 106 4.78 10.08 -14.61
C ALA A 106 4.14 9.88 -13.22
N PRO A 107 3.37 8.79 -12.99
CA PRO A 107 2.99 8.44 -11.62
C PRO A 107 4.23 8.18 -10.76
N PHE A 108 4.09 8.33 -9.45
CA PHE A 108 5.22 8.09 -8.54
C PHE A 108 5.45 6.58 -8.42
N LEU A 109 6.71 6.20 -8.45
CA LEU A 109 7.14 4.82 -8.24
C LEU A 109 7.73 4.73 -6.83
N CYS A 110 7.10 3.97 -5.96
CA CYS A 110 7.62 3.70 -4.63
C CYS A 110 8.11 2.26 -4.59
N ILE A 111 9.41 2.07 -4.40
CA ILE A 111 10.07 0.77 -4.33
C ILE A 111 10.77 0.62 -2.99
N ASP A 112 10.88 -0.62 -2.52
CA ASP A 112 11.55 -0.95 -1.28
C ASP A 112 12.11 -2.37 -1.37
N ASN A 113 13.13 -2.66 -0.57
CA ASN A 113 13.72 -3.99 -0.49
C ASN A 113 12.81 -4.96 0.24
N LEU A 114 12.78 -6.18 -0.25
CA LEU A 114 12.17 -7.33 0.41
C LEU A 114 13.24 -8.41 0.60
N ASP A 115 13.83 -8.42 1.78
CA ASP A 115 14.78 -9.44 2.18
C ASP A 115 14.10 -10.51 3.02
N PHE A 116 14.27 -11.78 2.65
CA PHE A 116 13.84 -12.91 3.48
C PHE A 116 14.95 -13.96 3.62
N GLU A 117 15.19 -14.39 4.86
CA GLU A 117 16.10 -15.49 5.15
C GLU A 117 15.35 -16.82 5.15
N GLN A 118 15.73 -17.72 4.25
CA GLN A 118 15.46 -19.14 4.46
C GLN A 118 16.46 -19.67 5.48
N ARG A 119 16.03 -19.74 6.75
CA ARG A 119 16.86 -20.27 7.83
C ARG A 119 16.78 -21.79 7.91
N ILE A 120 17.94 -22.46 7.80
CA ILE A 120 18.03 -23.90 8.02
C ILE A 120 18.51 -24.15 9.46
N HIS A 121 17.65 -24.78 10.26
CA HIS A 121 17.95 -25.06 11.68
C HIS A 121 19.09 -26.07 11.90
N LEU A 122 19.24 -27.04 10.98
CA LEU A 122 20.28 -28.07 11.02
C LEU A 122 21.22 -27.89 9.83
N LYS A 123 22.32 -27.19 10.05
CA LYS A 123 23.34 -26.98 9.02
C LYS A 123 24.05 -28.31 8.72
N SER A 124 24.12 -28.67 7.45
CA SER A 124 24.94 -29.80 6.96
C SER A 124 25.77 -29.32 5.78
N GLN A 125 26.80 -30.07 5.36
CA GLN A 125 27.49 -29.74 4.10
C GLN A 125 26.48 -29.67 2.95
N GLY A 126 26.45 -28.52 2.26
CA GLY A 126 25.50 -28.22 1.18
C GLY A 126 24.12 -27.68 1.61
N LYS A 127 23.79 -27.62 2.91
CA LYS A 127 22.54 -27.03 3.43
C LYS A 127 22.84 -25.90 4.40
N ASN A 128 22.93 -24.69 3.85
CA ASN A 128 23.11 -23.45 4.61
C ASN A 128 21.86 -22.58 4.52
N SER A 129 21.66 -21.71 5.51
CA SER A 129 20.70 -20.62 5.38
C SER A 129 21.01 -19.80 4.13
N LYS A 130 19.96 -19.32 3.46
CA LYS A 130 20.09 -18.48 2.27
C LYS A 130 19.29 -17.20 2.47
N MET A 131 19.94 -16.06 2.24
CA MET A 131 19.26 -14.78 2.08
C MET A 131 18.72 -14.70 0.65
N PHE A 132 17.47 -14.28 0.54
CA PHE A 132 16.86 -13.89 -0.72
C PHE A 132 16.66 -12.40 -0.69
N HIS A 133 17.06 -11.76 -1.79
CA HIS A 133 16.95 -10.34 -2.01
C HIS A 133 15.95 -10.14 -3.15
N GLY A 134 14.94 -9.31 -2.90
CA GLY A 134 14.02 -8.85 -3.91
C GLY A 134 13.68 -7.38 -3.69
N THR A 135 13.03 -6.79 -4.68
CA THR A 135 12.47 -5.44 -4.59
C THR A 135 10.99 -5.55 -4.85
N TRP A 136 10.19 -5.00 -3.94
CA TRP A 136 8.76 -4.83 -4.13
C TRP A 136 8.48 -3.34 -4.33
N GLY A 137 7.28 -3.01 -4.82
CA GLY A 137 6.92 -1.62 -5.00
C GLY A 137 5.51 -1.43 -5.50
N TYR A 138 5.12 -0.19 -5.64
CA TYR A 138 3.81 0.20 -6.15
C TYR A 138 3.89 1.51 -6.94
N ILE A 139 2.94 1.64 -7.86
CA ILE A 139 2.66 2.86 -8.61
C ILE A 139 1.64 3.65 -7.80
N HIS A 140 1.96 4.90 -7.52
CA HIS A 140 1.07 5.85 -6.86
C HIS A 140 0.60 6.89 -7.89
N GLN A 141 -0.69 6.82 -8.22
CA GLN A 141 -1.29 7.79 -9.13
C GLN A 141 -1.55 9.10 -8.41
N ILE A 142 -0.96 10.19 -8.93
CA ILE A 142 -1.15 11.53 -8.38
C ILE A 142 -2.63 11.90 -8.42
N ASN A 143 -3.16 12.43 -7.32
CA ASN A 143 -4.54 12.89 -7.24
C ASN A 143 -4.82 13.93 -8.34
N HIS A 144 -5.87 13.72 -9.14
CA HIS A 144 -6.18 14.58 -10.28
C HIS A 144 -6.45 16.03 -9.89
N SER A 145 -7.08 16.26 -8.73
CA SER A 145 -7.38 17.58 -8.19
C SER A 145 -6.09 18.33 -7.83
N LEU A 146 -5.14 17.61 -7.22
CA LEU A 146 -3.81 18.14 -6.88
C LEU A 146 -2.98 18.42 -8.14
N LEU A 147 -3.00 17.51 -9.12
CA LEU A 147 -2.28 17.72 -10.37
C LEU A 147 -2.82 18.94 -11.15
N SER A 148 -4.13 19.16 -11.08
CA SER A 148 -4.80 20.30 -11.75
C SER A 148 -4.57 21.64 -11.05
N SER A 149 -4.13 21.65 -9.78
CA SER A 149 -3.82 22.90 -9.07
C SER A 149 -2.45 23.47 -9.45
N VAL A 150 -1.61 22.68 -10.14
CA VAL A 150 -0.27 23.09 -10.57
C VAL A 150 -0.27 23.39 -12.07
N PRO A 151 0.31 24.53 -12.51
CA PRO A 151 0.43 24.84 -13.93
C PRO A 151 1.22 23.75 -14.69
N PRO A 152 0.73 23.23 -15.83
CA PRO A 152 1.43 22.21 -16.61
C PRO A 152 2.84 22.64 -17.05
N SER A 153 3.08 23.93 -17.26
CA SER A 153 4.40 24.49 -17.59
C SER A 153 5.45 24.26 -16.51
N ASN A 154 5.05 24.08 -15.26
CA ASN A 154 5.94 23.85 -14.12
C ASN A 154 6.22 22.36 -13.89
N LEU A 155 5.54 21.49 -14.63
CA LEU A 155 5.62 20.04 -14.52
C LEU A 155 6.38 19.46 -15.73
N THR A 156 7.44 20.14 -16.16
CA THR A 156 8.28 19.72 -17.28
C THR A 156 9.71 19.46 -16.81
N ILE A 157 10.46 18.69 -17.62
CA ILE A 157 11.88 18.45 -17.37
C ILE A 157 12.66 19.78 -17.40
N ASP A 158 12.36 20.65 -18.36
CA ASP A 158 13.02 21.96 -18.48
C ASP A 158 12.78 22.85 -17.25
N SER A 159 11.54 22.91 -16.74
CA SER A 159 11.23 23.66 -15.53
C SER A 159 11.92 23.09 -14.30
N TYR A 160 12.05 21.75 -14.23
CA TYR A 160 12.79 21.08 -13.16
C TYR A 160 14.29 21.44 -13.22
N LEU A 161 14.92 21.33 -14.40
CA LEU A 161 16.34 21.67 -14.58
C LEU A 161 16.62 23.14 -14.25
N ALA A 162 15.79 24.07 -14.72
CA ALA A 162 15.92 25.49 -14.40
C ALA A 162 15.73 25.79 -12.90
N ALA A 163 14.97 24.98 -12.18
CA ALA A 163 14.85 25.07 -10.72
C ALA A 163 16.10 24.50 -10.02
N MET A 164 16.63 23.36 -10.51
CA MET A 164 17.85 22.74 -9.98
C MET A 164 19.08 23.64 -10.11
N GLU A 165 19.21 24.38 -11.22
CA GLU A 165 20.30 25.36 -11.41
C GLU A 165 20.33 26.44 -10.33
N LYS A 166 19.18 26.76 -9.71
CA LYS A 166 19.06 27.78 -8.65
C LYS A 166 19.38 27.22 -7.26
N ILE A 167 19.40 25.90 -7.07
CA ILE A 167 19.62 25.27 -5.74
C ILE A 167 20.93 25.70 -5.08
N PRO A 168 22.09 25.77 -5.76
CA PRO A 168 23.34 26.16 -5.11
C PRO A 168 23.29 27.56 -4.48
N SER A 169 22.42 28.43 -5.01
CA SER A 169 22.21 29.80 -4.50
C SER A 169 21.11 29.90 -3.44
N LEU A 170 20.39 28.81 -3.18
CA LEU A 170 19.28 28.78 -2.23
C LEU A 170 19.81 28.75 -0.80
N SER A 171 19.59 29.83 -0.06
CA SER A 171 19.87 29.86 1.38
C SER A 171 18.74 29.13 2.12
N VAL A 172 19.01 27.90 2.55
CA VAL A 172 18.08 27.13 3.37
C VAL A 172 18.18 27.61 4.82
N SER A 173 17.07 28.12 5.36
CA SER A 173 16.96 28.48 6.77
C SER A 173 16.03 27.51 7.50
N PRO A 174 16.27 27.20 8.79
CA PRO A 174 15.37 26.34 9.57
C PRO A 174 13.92 26.85 9.59
N GLN A 175 13.73 28.17 9.49
CA GLN A 175 12.40 28.82 9.43
C GLN A 175 11.55 28.35 8.25
N MET A 176 12.16 27.82 7.18
CA MET A 176 11.44 27.25 6.04
C MET A 176 10.81 25.87 6.34
N LEU A 177 11.25 25.20 7.41
CA LEU A 177 10.85 23.83 7.76
C LEU A 177 10.11 23.74 9.09
N ILE A 178 10.02 24.84 9.84
CA ILE A 178 9.29 24.90 11.10
C ILE A 178 7.97 25.67 10.93
N PRO A 179 6.93 25.35 11.71
CA PRO A 179 5.69 26.10 11.69
C PRO A 179 5.93 27.57 12.02
N SER A 180 5.15 28.44 11.39
CA SER A 180 5.07 29.84 11.78
C SER A 180 4.53 29.98 13.22
N PRO A 181 4.82 31.09 13.91
CA PRO A 181 4.27 31.35 15.24
C PRO A 181 2.73 31.29 15.31
N GLU A 182 2.06 31.65 14.21
CA GLU A 182 0.60 31.58 14.10
C GLU A 182 0.10 30.14 14.00
N GLU A 183 0.75 29.31 13.17
CA GLU A 183 0.45 27.87 13.06
C GLU A 183 0.74 27.14 14.37
N GLU A 184 1.82 27.47 15.07
CA GLU A 184 2.14 26.90 16.39
C GLU A 184 1.07 27.28 17.42
N LYS A 185 0.63 28.54 17.44
CA LYS A 185 -0.47 28.98 18.31
C LYS A 185 -1.77 28.24 17.98
N ASN A 186 -2.08 28.06 16.70
CA ASN A 186 -3.24 27.29 16.26
C ASN A 186 -3.14 25.83 16.71
N TRP A 187 -1.98 25.20 16.55
CA TRP A 187 -1.70 23.84 16.98
C TRP A 187 -1.87 23.65 18.49
N ILE A 188 -1.39 24.60 19.30
CA ILE A 188 -1.60 24.59 20.76
C ILE A 188 -3.09 24.63 21.10
N LEU A 189 -3.90 25.40 20.37
CA LEU A 189 -5.35 25.46 20.60
C LEU A 189 -6.05 24.15 20.23
N VAL A 190 -5.62 23.49 19.15
CA VAL A 190 -6.12 22.16 18.77
C VAL A 190 -5.87 21.15 19.89
N LEU A 191 -4.62 21.07 20.38
CA LEU A 191 -4.24 20.16 21.47
C LEU A 191 -5.03 20.45 22.75
N LYS A 192 -5.12 21.71 23.16
CA LYS A 192 -5.89 22.13 24.36
C LYS A 192 -7.36 21.74 24.24
N SER A 193 -7.98 21.94 23.08
CA SER A 193 -9.39 21.62 22.86
C SER A 193 -9.66 20.11 22.90
N GLN A 194 -8.76 19.32 22.30
CA GLN A 194 -8.84 17.85 22.34
C GLN A 194 -8.68 17.29 23.76
N ILE A 195 -7.72 17.81 24.53
CA ILE A 195 -7.51 17.43 25.94
C ILE A 195 -8.73 17.83 26.77
N ALA A 196 -9.21 19.08 26.64
CA ALA A 196 -10.38 19.57 27.35
C ALA A 196 -11.63 18.72 27.06
N LYS A 197 -11.84 18.34 25.80
CA LYS A 197 -12.94 17.48 25.38
C LYS A 197 -12.90 16.13 26.09
N VAL A 198 -11.75 15.45 26.08
CA VAL A 198 -11.61 14.14 26.75
C VAL A 198 -11.80 14.27 28.26
N LEU A 199 -11.19 15.29 28.89
CA LEU A 199 -11.32 15.52 30.33
C LEU A 199 -12.78 15.74 30.74
N LEU A 200 -13.51 16.62 30.04
CA LEU A 200 -14.89 16.95 30.38
C LEU A 200 -15.90 15.86 30.01
N GLN A 201 -15.59 15.03 29.00
CA GLN A 201 -16.47 13.93 28.60
C GLN A 201 -16.32 12.69 29.50
N TYR A 202 -15.11 12.39 29.96
CA TYR A 202 -14.82 11.09 30.57
C TYR A 202 -14.22 11.14 31.99
N ILE A 203 -13.57 12.23 32.39
CA ILE A 203 -12.73 12.25 33.60
C ILE A 203 -13.32 13.16 34.69
N ALA A 204 -13.72 14.37 34.33
CA ALA A 204 -14.08 15.41 35.29
C ALA A 204 -15.33 16.17 34.85
N LYS A 205 -16.06 16.71 35.82
CA LYS A 205 -17.15 17.67 35.59
C LYS A 205 -16.66 19.07 35.98
N SER A 206 -17.03 20.08 35.20
CA SER A 206 -16.68 21.45 35.56
C SER A 206 -17.39 21.86 36.85
N ALA A 207 -16.64 22.37 37.82
CA ALA A 207 -17.19 22.95 39.04
C ALA A 207 -17.72 24.37 38.82
N ASP A 208 -17.18 25.09 37.81
CA ASP A 208 -17.57 26.44 37.44
C ASP A 208 -18.24 26.45 36.06
N HIS A 209 -19.39 27.11 35.95
CA HIS A 209 -20.15 27.25 34.71
C HIS A 209 -19.91 28.59 34.00
N HIS A 210 -19.21 29.55 34.64
CA HIS A 210 -18.97 30.87 34.09
C HIS A 210 -17.85 30.89 33.04
N THR A 211 -16.84 30.01 33.20
CA THR A 211 -15.70 29.94 32.28
C THR A 211 -15.85 28.77 31.31
N LYS A 212 -16.24 29.05 30.05
CA LYS A 212 -16.36 27.99 29.03
C LYS A 212 -14.98 27.62 28.47
N VAL A 213 -14.52 26.42 28.80
CA VAL A 213 -13.31 25.84 28.17
C VAL A 213 -13.66 25.43 26.73
N PRO A 214 -12.91 25.88 25.71
CA PRO A 214 -13.14 25.45 24.33
C PRO A 214 -12.82 23.96 24.20
N VAL A 215 -13.80 23.18 23.76
CA VAL A 215 -13.69 21.73 23.52
C VAL A 215 -13.70 21.37 22.04
N THR A 216 -13.98 22.35 21.18
CA THR A 216 -13.98 22.21 19.73
C THR A 216 -12.69 22.82 19.21
N PRO A 217 -11.83 22.04 18.53
CA PRO A 217 -10.61 22.57 17.95
C PRO A 217 -10.93 23.60 16.85
N PRO A 218 -10.05 24.58 16.61
CA PRO A 218 -10.15 25.49 15.47
C PRO A 218 -10.12 24.71 14.15
N SER A 219 -10.62 25.32 13.07
CA SER A 219 -10.54 24.74 11.74
C SER A 219 -9.08 24.54 11.34
N ILE A 220 -8.77 23.36 10.82
CA ILE A 220 -7.46 23.01 10.28
C ILE A 220 -7.64 22.66 8.81
N ASP A 221 -6.59 22.87 8.02
CA ASP A 221 -6.57 22.43 6.65
C ASP A 221 -6.54 20.90 6.62
N GLN A 222 -7.61 20.29 6.10
CA GLN A 222 -7.78 18.84 6.17
C GLN A 222 -7.13 18.19 4.94
N ILE A 223 -6.23 17.24 5.20
CA ILE A 223 -5.75 16.34 4.16
C ILE A 223 -6.93 15.48 3.71
N SER A 224 -7.04 15.25 2.39
CA SER A 224 -8.07 14.38 1.82
C SER A 224 -8.06 13.00 2.51
N ASN A 225 -9.26 12.50 2.83
CA ASN A 225 -9.46 11.17 3.36
C ASN A 225 -9.69 10.12 2.26
N GLU A 226 -9.60 10.52 0.99
CA GLU A 226 -9.72 9.62 -0.15
C GLU A 226 -8.58 8.60 -0.13
N PRO A 227 -8.87 7.29 -0.28
CA PRO A 227 -7.83 6.28 -0.40
C PRO A 227 -6.91 6.58 -1.58
N PRO A 228 -5.58 6.46 -1.42
CA PRO A 228 -4.66 6.67 -2.54
C PRO A 228 -4.86 5.59 -3.61
N ASP A 229 -4.72 5.98 -4.87
CA ASP A 229 -4.79 5.07 -6.01
C ASP A 229 -3.44 4.39 -6.21
N LEU A 230 -3.31 3.22 -5.59
CA LEU A 230 -2.10 2.40 -5.59
C LEU A 230 -2.26 1.17 -6.50
N THR A 231 -1.21 0.87 -7.26
CA THR A 231 -1.12 -0.36 -8.07
C THR A 231 0.19 -1.07 -7.76
N MET A 232 0.11 -2.26 -7.17
CA MET A 232 1.28 -3.05 -6.79
C MET A 232 2.04 -3.54 -8.03
N LEU A 233 3.36 -3.42 -7.99
CA LEU A 233 4.27 -4.05 -8.94
C LEU A 233 4.49 -5.52 -8.56
N LYS A 234 4.81 -6.34 -9.55
CA LYS A 234 5.28 -7.71 -9.34
C LYS A 234 6.67 -7.65 -8.71
N LEU A 235 6.90 -8.54 -7.73
CA LEU A 235 8.19 -8.69 -7.06
C LEU A 235 9.31 -8.91 -8.09
N MET A 236 10.38 -8.13 -7.97
CA MET A 236 11.55 -8.19 -8.83
C MET A 236 12.70 -8.87 -8.09
N ILE A 237 13.41 -9.77 -8.77
CA ILE A 237 14.63 -10.40 -8.24
C ILE A 237 15.82 -9.48 -8.52
N ALA A 238 15.77 -8.31 -7.90
CA ALA A 238 16.78 -7.27 -7.93
C ALA A 238 16.88 -6.69 -6.51
N SER A 239 17.95 -5.94 -6.24
CA SER A 239 18.07 -5.14 -5.02
C SER A 239 18.25 -3.70 -5.45
N ASP A 240 17.63 -2.75 -4.77
CA ASP A 240 17.79 -1.32 -5.08
C ASP A 240 18.98 -0.68 -4.34
N ASN A 241 19.65 -1.42 -3.45
CA ASN A 241 20.77 -0.97 -2.59
C ASN A 241 22.06 -0.56 -3.33
N SER A 242 22.04 -0.47 -4.65
CA SER A 242 23.18 -0.03 -5.46
C SER A 242 22.73 0.59 -6.78
N ALA A 243 23.59 1.42 -7.38
CA ALA A 243 23.36 1.99 -8.71
C ALA A 243 23.12 0.91 -9.79
N GLN A 244 23.85 -0.20 -9.74
CA GLN A 244 23.60 -1.34 -10.63
C GLN A 244 22.26 -2.02 -10.33
N GLY A 245 21.88 -2.03 -9.06
CA GLY A 245 20.63 -2.57 -8.56
C GLY A 245 19.41 -1.85 -9.10
N ILE A 246 19.39 -0.51 -8.99
CA ILE A 246 18.27 0.30 -9.45
C ILE A 246 18.06 0.19 -10.97
N SER A 247 19.13 0.05 -11.76
CA SER A 247 18.99 -0.20 -13.20
C SER A 247 18.22 -1.50 -13.49
N LYS A 248 18.51 -2.57 -12.74
CA LYS A 248 17.76 -3.84 -12.85
C LYS A 248 16.32 -3.72 -12.39
N VAL A 249 16.05 -2.90 -11.37
CA VAL A 249 14.69 -2.58 -10.92
C VAL A 249 13.94 -1.84 -12.02
N CYS A 250 14.52 -0.81 -12.64
CA CYS A 250 13.91 -0.09 -13.76
C CYS A 250 13.61 -1.02 -14.93
N THR A 251 14.56 -1.89 -15.31
CA THR A 251 14.32 -2.94 -16.31
C THR A 251 13.18 -3.87 -15.90
N GLY A 252 13.09 -4.25 -14.63
CA GLY A 252 12.01 -5.07 -14.09
C GLY A 252 10.65 -4.39 -14.16
N ILE A 253 10.57 -3.07 -13.95
CA ILE A 253 9.34 -2.28 -14.11
C ILE A 253 8.96 -2.20 -15.58
N ILE A 254 9.92 -1.92 -16.47
CA ILE A 254 9.69 -1.86 -17.92
C ILE A 254 9.14 -3.20 -18.42
N GLN A 255 9.72 -4.33 -18.00
CA GLN A 255 9.25 -5.68 -18.37
C GLN A 255 7.84 -6.03 -17.88
N GLN A 256 7.33 -5.31 -16.88
CA GLN A 256 5.97 -5.49 -16.35
C GLN A 256 4.96 -4.52 -16.99
N SER A 257 5.43 -3.71 -17.94
CA SER A 257 4.64 -2.69 -18.62
C SER A 257 4.80 -2.84 -20.13
N ASP A 258 3.95 -2.18 -20.90
CA ASP A 258 4.09 -2.10 -22.36
C ASP A 258 4.99 -0.92 -22.81
N LEU A 259 5.79 -0.35 -21.90
CA LEU A 259 6.69 0.75 -22.21
C LEU A 259 7.99 0.26 -22.85
N THR A 260 8.51 1.05 -23.79
CA THR A 260 9.91 0.94 -24.22
C THR A 260 10.81 1.67 -23.23
N GLU A 261 12.08 1.28 -23.17
CA GLU A 261 13.08 1.95 -22.34
C GLU A 261 13.14 3.46 -22.62
N HIS A 262 13.11 3.84 -23.90
CA HIS A 262 13.07 5.24 -24.31
C HIS A 262 11.82 5.96 -23.77
N ASN A 263 10.62 5.36 -23.87
CA ASN A 263 9.40 6.01 -23.39
C ASN A 263 9.36 6.14 -21.87
N PHE A 264 9.95 5.16 -21.17
CA PHE A 264 10.11 5.20 -19.72
C PHE A 264 10.98 6.41 -19.32
N PHE A 265 12.20 6.51 -19.83
CA PHE A 265 13.15 7.56 -19.42
C PHE A 265 12.88 8.96 -20.00
N LYS A 266 12.05 9.07 -21.04
CA LYS A 266 11.64 10.37 -21.62
C LYS A 266 10.74 11.19 -20.69
N GLN A 267 10.05 10.56 -19.73
CA GLN A 267 9.15 11.25 -18.82
C GLN A 267 9.87 11.72 -17.56
N LEU A 268 9.40 12.82 -16.97
CA LEU A 268 9.79 13.21 -15.62
C LEU A 268 9.27 12.14 -14.64
N GLN A 269 10.18 11.33 -14.11
CA GLN A 269 9.87 10.29 -13.14
C GLN A 269 10.26 10.71 -11.73
N VAL A 270 9.43 10.32 -10.77
CA VAL A 270 9.74 10.40 -9.34
C VAL A 270 9.77 8.97 -8.81
N ILE A 271 10.97 8.52 -8.48
CA ILE A 271 11.20 7.20 -7.89
C ILE A 271 11.64 7.40 -6.44
N ASP A 272 10.86 6.85 -5.53
CA ASP A 272 11.13 6.82 -4.09
C ASP A 272 11.58 5.41 -3.69
N GLY A 273 12.69 5.31 -2.95
CA GLY A 273 13.27 4.05 -2.50
C GLY A 273 14.44 4.26 -1.52
N ASP A 274 15.04 3.16 -1.06
CA ASP A 274 16.08 3.14 -0.02
C ASP A 274 17.38 3.88 -0.41
N LEU A 275 18.32 4.09 0.54
CA LEU A 275 19.53 4.96 0.51
C LEU A 275 20.33 5.10 -0.82
N ALA A 276 20.36 4.10 -1.71
CA ALA A 276 21.02 4.22 -3.03
C ALA A 276 20.10 4.83 -4.13
N THR A 277 18.85 5.09 -3.78
CA THR A 277 17.75 5.59 -4.62
C THR A 277 17.36 7.02 -4.30
N CYS A 278 18.14 7.73 -3.46
CA CYS A 278 17.93 9.14 -3.03
C CYS A 278 17.08 9.90 -4.05
N SER A 279 15.77 10.05 -3.75
CA SER A 279 14.69 10.54 -4.62
C SER A 279 15.17 10.97 -6.00
N ASN A 280 15.49 9.98 -6.83
CA ASN A 280 16.13 10.21 -8.11
C ASN A 280 15.08 10.77 -9.06
N VAL A 281 15.00 12.10 -9.16
CA VAL A 281 14.30 12.75 -10.28
C VAL A 281 15.25 12.65 -11.48
N GLN A 282 15.24 11.49 -12.13
CA GLN A 282 16.05 11.22 -13.30
C GLN A 282 15.30 11.66 -14.56
N SER A 283 15.93 12.55 -15.31
CA SER A 283 15.85 12.56 -16.77
C SER A 283 17.20 12.10 -17.26
N LEU A 284 17.26 10.97 -17.98
CA LEU A 284 18.48 10.55 -18.69
C LEU A 284 18.55 11.25 -20.05
#